data_AF-A0A3P7AD79-F1
#
_entry.id   AF-A0A3P7AD79-F1
#
_cell.length_a   1.000
_cell.length_b   1.000
_cell.length_c   1.000
_cell.angle_alpha   90.00
_cell.angle_beta   90.00
_cell.angle_gamma   90.00
#
_symmetry.space_group_name_H-M   'P 1'
#
loop_
_entity.id
_entity.type
_entity.pdbx_description
1 polymer ?
#
loop_
_entity_poly.entity_id
_entity_poly.type
_entity_poly.pdbx_seq_one_letter_code
_entity_poly.pdbx_strand_id
1 'polypeptide(L)'
;MINEICRWTVFKWFADYFPVTLHKTVELPPTHNYLIGCHPHGIIAMAVYANFCTNGTNKFAKFPGIRFSVCTLTSNFKMMIRRELLLLMGLIDASKESIEYVLNNDETGRAVVIVVGELLYLITCC
;
A
#
# COMPACT_ATOMS: atom_id res chain seq x y z
N MET A 1 13.07 8.26 -5.86
CA MET A 1 13.67 6.92 -5.66
C MET A 1 12.61 5.82 -5.59
N ILE A 2 11.67 5.86 -4.62
CA ILE A 2 10.59 4.86 -4.47
C ILE A 2 9.84 4.61 -5.81
N ASN A 3 9.46 5.68 -6.52
CA ASN A 3 8.76 5.59 -7.80
C ASN A 3 9.52 4.84 -8.90
N GLU A 4 10.85 4.84 -8.89
CA GLU A 4 11.67 4.16 -9.90
C GLU A 4 11.73 2.65 -9.66
N ILE A 5 11.88 2.25 -8.38
CA ILE A 5 11.90 0.85 -7.98
C ILE A 5 10.55 0.20 -8.31
N CYS A 6 9.43 0.86 -7.96
CA CYS A 6 8.09 0.34 -8.22
C CYS A 6 7.81 0.05 -9.72
N ARG A 7 8.56 0.66 -10.65
CA ARG A 7 8.35 0.55 -12.11
C ARG A 7 9.09 -0.62 -12.76
N TRP A 8 9.87 -1.40 -12.00
CA TRP A 8 10.62 -2.53 -12.55
C TRP A 8 9.72 -3.60 -13.18
N THR A 9 10.20 -4.18 -14.29
CA THR A 9 9.48 -5.19 -15.07
C THR A 9 9.11 -6.43 -14.27
N VAL A 10 9.92 -6.78 -13.25
CA VAL A 10 9.64 -7.89 -12.33
C VAL A 10 8.27 -7.77 -11.66
N PHE A 11 7.81 -6.55 -11.39
CA PHE A 11 6.50 -6.32 -10.77
C PHE A 11 5.34 -6.47 -11.75
N LYS A 12 5.57 -6.29 -13.05
CA LYS A 12 4.57 -6.63 -14.07
C LYS A 12 4.40 -8.15 -14.14
N TRP A 13 5.51 -8.89 -14.20
CA TRP A 13 5.47 -10.36 -14.19
C TRP A 13 4.80 -10.91 -12.94
N PHE A 14 5.05 -10.30 -11.78
CA PHE A 14 4.38 -10.67 -10.54
C PHE A 14 2.87 -10.43 -10.60
N ALA A 15 2.43 -9.29 -11.14
CA ALA A 15 1.01 -8.99 -11.32
C ALA A 15 0.33 -9.96 -12.31
N ASP A 16 1.03 -10.30 -13.40
CA ASP A 16 0.54 -11.22 -14.44
C ASP A 16 0.45 -12.68 -13.93
N TYR A 17 1.36 -13.08 -13.04
CA TYR A 17 1.37 -14.42 -12.44
C TYR A 17 0.19 -14.65 -11.47
N PHE A 18 -0.19 -13.63 -10.69
CA PHE A 18 -1.30 -13.68 -9.71
C PHE A 18 -2.62 -13.06 -10.23
N PRO A 19 -2.81 -13.04 -11.56
CA PRO A 19 -3.69 -12.12 -12.32
C PRO A 19 -4.28 -10.93 -11.56
N VAL A 20 -3.43 -10.10 -10.94
CA VAL A 20 -3.89 -8.99 -10.11
C VAL A 20 -4.28 -7.80 -11.00
N THR A 21 -5.51 -7.33 -10.86
CA THR A 21 -6.03 -6.18 -11.61
C THR A 21 -6.56 -5.10 -10.67
N LEU A 22 -6.21 -3.84 -10.95
CA LEU A 22 -6.69 -2.68 -10.20
C LEU A 22 -7.89 -2.07 -10.93
N HIS A 23 -9.09 -2.22 -10.40
CA HIS A 23 -10.29 -1.61 -10.96
C HIS A 23 -10.58 -0.27 -10.26
N LYS A 24 -10.58 0.83 -11.02
CA LYS A 24 -10.95 2.16 -10.53
C LYS A 24 -12.47 2.29 -10.58
N THR A 25 -13.11 2.41 -9.42
CA THR A 25 -14.57 2.60 -9.31
C THR A 25 -14.97 4.08 -9.33
N VAL A 26 -14.13 4.94 -8.75
CA VAL A 26 -14.38 6.38 -8.62
C VAL A 26 -13.12 7.16 -8.95
N GLU A 27 -13.29 8.39 -9.41
CA GLU A 27 -12.19 9.33 -9.56
C GLU A 27 -11.78 9.89 -8.19
N LEU A 28 -10.53 9.65 -7.80
CA LEU A 28 -9.96 10.25 -6.61
C LEU A 28 -9.20 11.52 -7.02
N PRO A 29 -9.71 12.73 -6.73
CA PRO A 29 -8.97 13.96 -6.97
C PRO A 29 -7.72 14.06 -6.06
N PRO A 30 -6.58 14.52 -6.59
CA PRO A 30 -5.34 14.64 -5.81
C PRO A 30 -5.34 15.81 -4.80
N THR A 31 -6.47 16.50 -4.63
CA THR A 31 -6.62 17.64 -3.71
C THR A 31 -6.98 17.19 -2.30
N HIS A 32 -7.32 15.91 -2.09
CA HIS A 32 -7.73 15.38 -0.80
C HIS A 32 -6.81 14.23 -0.39
N ASN A 33 -6.73 14.00 0.92
CA ASN A 33 -6.04 12.85 1.49
C ASN A 33 -7.05 11.72 1.74
N TYR A 34 -6.62 10.48 1.49
CA TYR A 34 -7.49 9.31 1.52
C TYR A 34 -6.98 8.26 2.50
N LEU A 35 -7.91 7.61 3.19
CA LEU A 35 -7.66 6.43 3.99
C LEU A 35 -8.37 5.24 3.33
N ILE A 36 -7.60 4.27 2.87
CA ILE A 36 -8.09 3.10 2.14
C ILE A 36 -7.90 1.87 3.03
N GLY A 37 -9.00 1.26 3.45
CA GLY A 37 -8.96 -0.05 4.11
C GLY A 37 -8.89 -1.18 3.10
N CYS A 38 -7.96 -2.10 3.25
CA CYS A 38 -7.94 -3.36 2.51
C CYS A 38 -7.92 -4.53 3.48
N HIS A 39 -8.85 -5.47 3.31
CA HIS A 39 -8.90 -6.70 4.08
C HIS A 39 -8.32 -7.84 3.22
N PRO A 40 -7.11 -8.33 3.52
CA PRO A 40 -6.51 -9.40 2.75
C PRO A 40 -7.05 -10.75 3.22
N HIS A 41 -7.53 -11.57 2.28
CA HIS A 41 -7.88 -12.95 2.55
C HIS A 41 -6.62 -13.85 2.55
N GLY A 42 -5.59 -13.50 3.32
CA GLY A 42 -4.33 -14.24 3.40
C GLY A 42 -3.21 -13.57 4.22
N ILE A 43 -2.24 -14.38 4.68
CA ILE A 43 -1.11 -13.98 5.56
C ILE A 43 -0.21 -12.93 4.91
N ILE A 44 -0.04 -13.00 3.59
CA ILE A 44 0.72 -12.02 2.81
C ILE A 44 -0.29 -11.33 1.90
N ALA A 45 -0.50 -10.03 2.11
CA ALA A 45 -1.39 -9.20 1.30
C ALA A 45 -0.79 -8.97 -0.11
N MET A 46 -0.57 -10.04 -0.88
CA MET A 46 0.08 -10.05 -2.19
C MET A 46 -0.64 -9.14 -3.18
N ALA A 47 -1.98 -9.09 -3.12
CA ALA A 47 -2.78 -8.17 -3.92
C ALA A 47 -2.53 -6.70 -3.56
N VAL A 48 -2.39 -6.37 -2.27
CA VAL A 48 -2.06 -5.02 -1.82
C VAL A 48 -0.65 -4.65 -2.27
N TYR A 49 0.28 -5.59 -2.16
CA TYR A 49 1.65 -5.41 -2.60
C TYR A 49 1.74 -5.13 -4.11
N ALA A 50 1.10 -5.97 -4.94
CA ALA A 50 1.04 -5.78 -6.39
C ALA A 50 0.38 -4.46 -6.79
N ASN A 51 -0.69 -4.04 -6.11
CA ASN A 51 -1.46 -2.86 -6.49
C ASN A 51 -0.91 -1.54 -5.95
N PHE A 52 -0.47 -1.51 -4.70
CA PHE A 52 -0.15 -0.26 -3.99
C PHE A 52 1.33 -0.11 -3.68
N CYS A 53 2.08 -1.19 -3.44
CA CYS A 53 3.53 -1.10 -3.24
C CYS A 53 4.27 -1.03 -4.59
N THR A 54 3.82 -1.77 -5.59
CA THR A 54 4.47 -1.82 -6.91
C THR A 54 3.66 -1.07 -7.97
N ASN A 55 4.19 -0.90 -9.18
CA ASN A 55 3.45 -0.36 -10.33
C ASN A 55 3.08 -1.46 -11.35
N GLY A 56 2.98 -2.72 -10.92
CA GLY A 56 2.62 -3.83 -11.81
C GLY A 56 1.26 -3.64 -12.49
N THR A 57 0.29 -3.07 -11.78
CA THR A 57 -1.10 -2.87 -12.26
C THR A 57 -1.38 -1.47 -12.81
N ASN A 58 -0.31 -0.72 -13.12
CA ASN A 58 -0.35 0.66 -13.63
C ASN A 58 -1.09 1.66 -12.71
N LYS A 59 -0.83 1.60 -11.40
CA LYS A 59 -1.44 2.50 -10.41
C LYS A 59 -1.22 3.99 -10.74
N PHE A 60 -0.03 4.36 -11.22
CA PHE A 60 0.28 5.75 -11.54
C PHE A 60 -0.50 6.28 -12.74
N ALA A 61 -0.90 5.40 -13.68
CA ALA A 61 -1.73 5.78 -14.81
C ALA A 61 -3.21 5.92 -14.42
N LYS A 62 -3.68 5.08 -13.48
CA LYS A 62 -5.08 5.09 -12.99
C LYS A 62 -5.36 6.22 -12.00
N PHE A 63 -4.37 6.55 -11.17
CA PHE A 63 -4.44 7.58 -10.14
C PHE A 63 -3.29 8.57 -10.29
N PRO A 64 -3.38 9.50 -11.27
CA PRO A 64 -2.35 10.50 -11.47
C PRO A 64 -2.30 11.46 -10.27
N GLY A 65 -1.10 11.73 -9.76
CA GLY A 65 -0.89 12.67 -8.66
C GLY A 65 -1.16 12.12 -7.26
N ILE A 66 -1.63 10.88 -7.12
CA ILE A 66 -1.83 10.25 -5.80
C ILE A 66 -0.60 9.43 -5.40
N ARG A 67 -0.11 9.67 -4.19
CA ARG A 67 0.94 8.87 -3.57
C ARG A 67 0.33 7.88 -2.59
N PHE A 68 0.51 6.60 -2.86
CA PHE A 68 0.06 5.52 -2.00
C PHE A 68 1.16 5.13 -1.01
N SER A 69 0.83 5.11 0.27
CA SER A 69 1.68 4.59 1.35
C SER A 69 0.93 3.43 2.02
N VAL A 70 1.54 2.24 2.03
CA VAL A 70 0.89 1.06 2.62
C VAL A 70 1.34 0.89 4.06
N CYS A 71 0.38 0.80 4.98
CA CYS A 71 0.64 0.50 6.39
C CYS A 71 0.85 -1.00 6.58
N THR A 72 1.88 -1.35 7.34
CA THR A 72 2.13 -2.72 7.79
C THR A 72 2.39 -2.76 9.29
N LEU A 73 2.20 -3.93 9.92
CA LEU A 73 2.42 -4.09 11.35
C LEU A 73 3.83 -3.67 11.77
N THR A 74 3.93 -3.00 12.92
CA THR A 74 5.18 -2.57 13.57
C THR A 74 6.20 -3.72 13.70
N SER A 75 5.74 -4.94 13.94
CA SER A 75 6.60 -6.14 14.02
C SER A 75 7.46 -6.36 12.77
N ASN A 76 6.99 -5.92 11.60
CA ASN A 76 7.71 -6.05 10.34
C ASN A 76 8.94 -5.13 10.23
N PHE A 77 8.98 -4.07 11.02
CA PHE A 77 10.10 -3.13 11.08
C PHE A 77 11.16 -3.50 12.14
N LYS A 78 10.93 -4.57 12.92
CA LYS A 78 11.89 -5.04 13.95
C LYS A 78 13.14 -5.69 13.34
N MET A 79 13.03 -6.34 12.17
CA MET A 79 14.18 -6.94 11.50
C MET A 79 14.88 -5.92 10.59
N MET A 80 16.19 -5.67 10.83
CA MET A 80 16.94 -4.58 10.18
C MET A 80 16.92 -4.64 8.64
N ILE A 81 17.14 -5.82 8.04
CA ILE A 81 17.14 -5.97 6.57
C ILE A 81 15.73 -5.77 6.00
N ARG A 82 14.73 -6.33 6.67
CA ARG A 82 13.32 -6.23 6.26
C ARG A 82 12.81 -4.79 6.37
N ARG A 83 13.22 -4.06 7.40
CA ARG A 83 12.89 -2.65 7.63
C ARG A 83 13.26 -1.78 6.43
N GLU A 84 14.51 -1.88 5.99
CA GLU A 84 15.02 -1.08 4.86
C GLU A 84 14.30 -1.44 3.56
N LEU A 85 14.03 -2.74 3.31
CA LEU A 85 13.26 -3.16 2.14
C LEU A 85 11.83 -2.60 2.14
N LEU A 86 11.15 -2.62 3.28
CA LEU A 86 9.79 -2.10 3.40
C LEU A 86 9.74 -0.58 3.22
N LEU A 87 10.67 0.15 3.83
CA LEU A 87 10.78 1.61 3.66
C LEU A 87 11.13 2.00 2.23
N LEU A 88 12.01 1.24 1.58
CA LEU A 88 12.40 1.45 0.18
C LEU A 88 11.24 1.21 -0.79
N MET A 89 10.30 0.35 -0.42
CA MET A 89 9.03 0.12 -1.13
C MET A 89 7.94 1.14 -0.77
N GLY A 90 8.19 2.07 0.15
CA GLY A 90 7.23 3.10 0.57
C GLY A 90 6.19 2.63 1.59
N LEU A 91 6.48 1.57 2.35
CA LEU A 91 5.62 1.13 3.44
C LEU A 91 5.88 1.94 4.71
N ILE A 92 4.82 2.17 5.47
CA ILE A 92 4.83 2.88 6.75
C ILE A 92 4.30 1.98 7.86
N ASP A 93 4.52 2.39 9.12
CA ASP A 93 3.94 1.71 10.27
C ASP A 93 2.42 1.93 10.31
N ALA A 94 1.70 0.97 10.86
CA ALA A 94 0.26 1.06 11.15
C ALA A 94 -0.04 1.84 12.44
N SER A 95 0.97 2.41 13.09
CA SER A 95 0.79 3.30 14.24
C SER A 95 -0.01 4.57 13.89
N LYS A 96 -0.83 5.03 14.83
CA LYS A 96 -1.69 6.20 14.65
C LYS A 96 -0.87 7.44 14.31
N GLU A 97 0.27 7.61 14.97
CA GLU A 97 1.17 8.75 14.79
C GLU A 97 1.75 8.79 13.37
N SER A 98 2.09 7.62 12.78
CA SER A 98 2.59 7.56 11.41
C SER A 98 1.52 7.93 10.40
N ILE A 99 0.29 7.45 10.61
CA ILE A 99 -0.85 7.74 9.73
C ILE A 99 -1.20 9.23 9.81
N GLU A 100 -1.30 9.79 11.01
CA GLU A 100 -1.56 11.21 11.23
C GLU A 100 -0.45 12.07 10.61
N TYR A 101 0.82 11.68 10.74
CA TYR A 101 1.94 12.39 10.11
C TYR A 101 1.86 12.41 8.59
N VAL A 102 1.42 11.31 7.96
CA VAL A 102 1.27 11.25 6.51
C VAL A 102 0.05 12.04 6.03
N LEU A 103 -1.05 12.04 6.79
CA LEU A 103 -2.31 12.69 6.44
C LEU A 103 -2.36 14.19 6.78
N ASN A 104 -1.69 14.64 7.84
CA ASN A 104 -1.63 16.06 8.26
C ASN A 104 -0.52 16.85 7.55
N ASN A 105 0.11 16.29 6.53
CA ASN A 105 1.11 17.01 5.77
C ASN A 105 0.43 18.06 4.86
N ASP A 106 1.06 19.22 4.67
CA ASP A 106 0.57 20.28 3.76
C ASP A 106 0.45 19.82 2.29
N GLU A 107 1.14 18.73 1.93
CA GLU A 107 1.00 18.08 0.63
C GLU A 107 -0.34 17.31 0.51
N THR A 108 -1.23 17.80 -0.37
CA THR A 108 -2.47 17.11 -0.75
C THR A 108 -2.21 15.94 -1.72
N GLY A 109 -3.06 14.91 -1.69
CA GLY A 109 -3.00 13.79 -2.65
C GLY A 109 -2.31 12.55 -2.09
N ARG A 110 -2.31 12.38 -0.77
CA ARG A 110 -1.76 11.21 -0.11
C ARG A 110 -2.87 10.21 0.19
N ALA A 111 -2.64 8.96 -0.19
CA ALA A 111 -3.53 7.84 0.11
C ALA A 111 -2.81 6.84 1.00
N VAL A 112 -3.32 6.66 2.22
CA VAL A 112 -2.80 5.67 3.16
C VAL A 112 -3.63 4.40 3.03
N VAL A 113 -2.98 3.27 2.72
CA VAL A 113 -3.64 1.97 2.60
C VAL A 113 -3.39 1.17 3.86
N ILE A 114 -4.42 0.97 4.67
CA ILE A 114 -4.37 0.14 5.87
C ILE A 114 -4.76 -1.28 5.50
N VAL A 115 -3.83 -2.21 5.71
CA VAL A 115 -4.11 -3.63 5.63
C VAL A 115 -4.65 -4.09 6.98
N VAL A 116 -5.96 -4.33 7.04
CA VAL A 116 -6.62 -4.87 8.23
C VAL A 116 -6.37 -6.37 8.24
N GLY A 117 -5.23 -6.77 8.80
CA GLY A 117 -4.87 -8.18 8.90
C GLY A 117 -5.79 -8.94 9.85
N GLU A 118 -6.07 -10.20 9.51
CA GLU A 118 -6.55 -11.21 10.45
C GLU A 118 -5.45 -11.55 11.46
N LEU A 119 -5.17 -10.65 12.40
CA LEU A 119 -4.36 -11.01 13.54
C LEU A 119 -5.27 -11.70 14.55
N LEU A 120 -5.27 -13.03 14.54
CA LEU A 120 -5.37 -13.91 15.71
C LEU A 120 -6.04 -13.30 16.96
N TYR A 121 -7.26 -12.81 16.81
CA TYR A 121 -8.23 -12.55 17.84
C TYR A 121 -9.55 -12.88 17.18
N LEU A 122 -10.16 -13.96 17.66
CA LEU A 122 -11.53 -14.38 17.40
C LEU A 122 -12.48 -13.19 17.26
N ILE A 123 -12.71 -12.66 16.06
CA ILE A 123 -14.04 -12.20 15.63
C ILE A 123 -14.08 -12.41 14.11
N THR A 124 -14.66 -13.53 13.71
CA THR A 124 -15.27 -13.74 12.40
C THR A 124 -16.28 -12.61 12.15
N CYS A 125 -16.24 -11.99 10.98
CA CYS A 125 -17.46 -11.41 10.41
C CYS A 125 -17.61 -11.96 9.00
N CYS A 126 -18.78 -12.60 8.80
CA CYS A 126 -19.21 -13.41 7.68
C CYS A 126 -19.16 -12.71 6.32
#